data_AF-A0A269PQ69-F1
#
_entry.id   AF-A0A269PQ69-F1
#
_cell.length_a   1.000
_cell.length_b   1.000
_cell.length_c   1.000
_cell.angle_alpha   90.00
_cell.angle_beta   90.00
_cell.angle_gamma   90.00
#
_symmetry.space_group_name_H-M   'P 1'
#
loop_
_entity.id
_entity.type
_entity.pdbx_description
1 polymer ?
#
loop_
_entity_poly.entity_id
_entity_poly.type
_entity_poly.pdbx_seq_one_letter_code
_entity_poly.pdbx_strand_id
1 'polypeptide(L)'
;MNELPPLNDDSKASDNSSELKLELLQPEREKIDTDFLNINKTQSQPNEPVINEPVIDEQWLSLTQDWQSQPYEKTDIKALLKQTKRRILQAKALLLFDTVSTLAIFVAILYGYFFTGWGKTLLIFLGISGLMSIGYVYLAAKIRFASWKVFNENPNNIIQIALEGCQSSIKFIKLVKFTFIFSTPLVNWFVFEMAAQRDKSVWLSFLIANSALLLAYGVTHFYHKKRQAELKQLTSSH
;
A
#
# COMPACT_ATOMS: atom_id res chain seq x y z
N MET A 1 47.70 -38.85 10.74
CA MET A 1 46.59 -39.03 11.71
C MET A 1 45.68 -37.83 11.63
N ASN A 2 44.56 -38.02 10.94
CA ASN A 2 43.19 -37.59 11.26
C ASN A 2 42.47 -37.21 9.97
N GLU A 3 41.79 -38.22 9.44
CA GLU A 3 40.76 -38.11 8.42
C GLU A 3 39.59 -37.27 8.96
N LEU A 4 39.09 -36.35 8.13
CA LEU A 4 37.82 -35.68 8.35
C LEU A 4 36.74 -36.41 7.52
N PRO A 5 35.56 -36.70 8.09
CA PRO A 5 34.51 -37.46 7.42
C PRO A 5 33.77 -36.60 6.36
N PRO A 6 33.16 -37.22 5.33
CA PRO A 6 32.44 -36.49 4.30
C PRO A 6 31.08 -35.95 4.81
N LEU A 7 30.74 -34.74 4.35
CA LEU A 7 29.43 -34.12 4.51
C LEU A 7 28.36 -34.98 3.81
N ASN A 8 27.33 -35.35 4.55
CA ASN A 8 26.16 -36.07 4.05
C ASN A 8 25.27 -35.13 3.21
N ASP A 9 24.73 -35.67 2.14
CA ASP A 9 23.98 -34.98 1.08
C ASP A 9 22.49 -34.88 1.44
N ASP A 10 22.03 -33.69 1.85
CA ASP A 10 20.63 -33.44 2.25
C ASP A 10 19.66 -33.25 1.07
N SER A 11 20.06 -33.59 -0.17
CA SER A 11 19.20 -33.40 -1.36
C SER A 11 18.07 -34.45 -1.53
N LYS A 12 17.95 -35.44 -0.65
CA LYS A 12 16.91 -36.51 -0.75
C LYS A 12 15.66 -36.32 0.12
N ALA A 13 15.57 -35.27 0.94
CA ALA A 13 14.42 -35.07 1.81
C ALA A 13 13.27 -34.23 1.20
N SER A 14 13.51 -33.55 0.07
CA SER A 14 12.50 -32.66 -0.55
C SER A 14 11.53 -33.37 -1.50
N ASP A 15 11.84 -34.58 -1.98
CA ASP A 15 11.01 -35.27 -2.97
C ASP A 15 9.85 -36.05 -2.32
N ASN A 16 10.10 -36.66 -1.15
CA ASN A 16 9.11 -37.45 -0.41
C ASN A 16 7.91 -36.63 0.12
N SER A 17 8.04 -35.31 0.31
CA SER A 17 6.93 -34.50 0.82
C SER A 17 5.86 -34.24 -0.25
N SER A 18 6.22 -34.32 -1.52
CA SER A 18 5.31 -34.15 -2.66
C SER A 18 4.53 -35.43 -2.93
N GLU A 19 5.19 -36.58 -2.83
CA GLU A 19 4.56 -37.90 -2.94
C GLU A 19 3.62 -38.18 -1.77
N LEU A 20 4.00 -37.85 -0.53
CA LEU A 20 3.12 -37.97 0.65
C LEU A 20 1.85 -37.11 0.54
N LYS A 21 1.92 -35.94 -0.12
CA LYS A 21 0.74 -35.10 -0.38
C LYS A 21 -0.13 -35.67 -1.49
N LEU A 22 0.45 -36.31 -2.51
CA LEU A 22 -0.30 -36.99 -3.56
C LEU A 22 -1.02 -38.23 -3.02
N GLU A 23 -0.35 -38.99 -2.14
CA GLU A 23 -0.88 -40.23 -1.54
C GLU A 23 -1.96 -39.95 -0.49
N LEU A 24 -1.92 -38.79 0.19
CA LEU A 24 -3.00 -38.35 1.10
C LEU A 24 -4.23 -37.79 0.35
N LEU A 25 -4.08 -37.31 -0.89
CA LEU A 25 -5.19 -36.78 -1.70
C LEU A 25 -5.92 -37.86 -2.53
N GLN A 26 -5.29 -39.00 -2.79
CA GLN A 26 -5.89 -40.14 -3.49
C GLN A 26 -7.04 -40.82 -2.73
N PRO A 27 -6.94 -41.17 -1.43
CA PRO A 27 -8.01 -41.86 -0.72
C PRO A 27 -9.24 -40.97 -0.50
N GLU A 28 -9.07 -39.64 -0.52
CA GLU A 28 -10.18 -38.70 -0.40
C GLU A 28 -10.95 -38.55 -1.72
N ARG A 29 -10.26 -38.54 -2.88
CA ARG A 29 -10.93 -38.63 -4.19
C ARG A 29 -11.67 -39.94 -4.39
N GLU A 30 -11.06 -41.06 -4.01
CA GLU A 30 -11.65 -42.39 -4.20
C GLU A 30 -12.91 -42.57 -3.32
N LYS A 31 -12.90 -42.04 -2.08
CA LYS A 31 -14.09 -42.00 -1.22
C LYS A 31 -15.22 -41.17 -1.80
N ILE A 32 -14.91 -39.99 -2.33
CA ILE A 32 -15.90 -39.10 -2.94
C ILE A 32 -16.57 -39.79 -4.15
N ASP A 33 -15.79 -40.44 -5.02
CA ASP A 33 -16.33 -41.18 -6.17
C ASP A 33 -17.20 -42.39 -5.75
N THR A 34 -16.82 -43.10 -4.67
CA THR A 34 -17.62 -44.23 -4.17
C THR A 34 -18.94 -43.81 -3.52
N ASP A 35 -18.99 -42.67 -2.83
CA ASP A 35 -20.24 -42.18 -2.22
C ASP A 35 -21.21 -41.65 -3.29
N PHE A 36 -20.73 -40.98 -4.34
CA PHE A 36 -21.57 -40.57 -5.48
C PHE A 36 -22.14 -41.77 -6.27
N LEU A 37 -21.37 -42.85 -6.41
CA LEU A 37 -21.83 -44.09 -7.05
C LEU A 37 -22.85 -44.87 -6.21
N ASN A 38 -22.83 -44.74 -4.89
CA ASN A 38 -23.72 -45.49 -3.99
C ASN A 38 -25.09 -44.81 -3.82
N ILE A 39 -25.15 -43.47 -3.92
CA ILE A 39 -26.42 -42.71 -3.85
C ILE A 39 -27.33 -43.03 -5.05
N ASN A 40 -26.76 -43.28 -6.24
CA ASN A 40 -27.53 -43.62 -7.44
C ASN A 40 -27.98 -45.10 -7.51
N LYS A 41 -27.52 -45.97 -6.60
CA LYS A 41 -27.82 -47.41 -6.65
C LYS A 41 -29.09 -47.82 -5.91
N THR A 42 -29.73 -46.92 -5.13
CA THR A 42 -30.91 -47.27 -4.31
C THR A 42 -32.26 -46.96 -4.97
N GLN A 43 -32.29 -46.57 -6.25
CA GLN A 43 -33.53 -46.54 -7.01
C GLN A 43 -33.31 -47.10 -8.42
N SER A 44 -33.70 -48.36 -8.63
CA SER A 44 -34.53 -48.82 -9.77
C SER A 44 -34.44 -50.35 -9.93
N GLN A 45 -35.58 -51.03 -9.81
CA GLN A 45 -35.82 -52.29 -10.51
C GLN A 45 -36.23 -51.99 -11.98
N PRO A 46 -36.12 -52.97 -12.89
CA PRO A 46 -35.67 -52.75 -14.27
C PRO A 46 -36.80 -52.52 -15.26
N ASN A 47 -36.59 -51.62 -16.24
CA ASN A 47 -36.85 -51.83 -17.67
C ASN A 47 -36.58 -50.53 -18.47
N GLU A 48 -35.92 -50.71 -19.62
CA GLU A 48 -35.68 -49.79 -20.75
C GLU A 48 -34.64 -48.65 -20.63
N PRO A 49 -33.87 -48.37 -21.72
CA PRO A 49 -32.80 -47.40 -21.73
C PRO A 49 -33.39 -46.00 -22.01
N VAL A 50 -33.86 -45.32 -20.97
CA VAL A 50 -34.08 -43.89 -21.06
C VAL A 50 -32.73 -43.21 -20.90
N ILE A 51 -32.20 -42.72 -22.02
CA ILE A 51 -31.07 -41.80 -22.04
C ILE A 51 -31.48 -40.56 -21.24
N ASN A 52 -31.16 -40.55 -19.95
CA ASN A 52 -31.32 -39.39 -19.05
C ASN A 52 -30.17 -38.38 -19.28
N GLU A 53 -29.86 -38.05 -20.53
CA GLU A 53 -29.01 -36.90 -20.88
C GLU A 53 -29.63 -35.52 -20.54
N PRO A 54 -30.96 -35.27 -20.67
CA PRO A 54 -31.48 -33.91 -20.49
C PRO A 54 -31.37 -33.39 -19.06
N VAL A 55 -31.42 -34.28 -18.06
CA VAL A 55 -31.34 -33.89 -16.64
C VAL A 55 -29.95 -33.40 -16.28
N ILE A 56 -28.91 -34.03 -16.82
CA ILE A 56 -27.51 -33.63 -16.59
C ILE A 56 -27.24 -32.29 -17.28
N ASP A 57 -27.72 -32.13 -18.51
CA ASP A 57 -27.56 -30.88 -19.26
C ASP A 57 -28.29 -29.70 -18.61
N GLU A 58 -29.51 -29.90 -18.09
CA GLU A 58 -30.23 -28.87 -17.35
C GLU A 58 -29.55 -28.50 -16.04
N GLN A 59 -28.98 -29.48 -15.32
CA GLN A 59 -28.24 -29.22 -14.09
C GLN A 59 -26.95 -28.45 -14.36
N TRP A 60 -26.17 -28.84 -15.38
CA TRP A 60 -25.00 -28.09 -15.82
C TRP A 60 -25.37 -26.71 -16.31
N LEU A 61 -26.45 -26.56 -17.09
CA LEU A 61 -26.92 -25.26 -17.55
C LEU A 61 -27.28 -24.37 -16.36
N SER A 62 -28.00 -24.89 -15.37
CA SER A 62 -28.35 -24.15 -14.15
C SER A 62 -27.12 -23.75 -13.34
N LEU A 63 -26.15 -24.64 -13.17
CA LEU A 63 -24.88 -24.36 -12.49
C LEU A 63 -24.04 -23.33 -13.26
N THR A 64 -24.03 -23.40 -14.60
CA THR A 64 -23.30 -22.46 -15.45
C THR A 64 -23.97 -21.09 -15.43
N GLN A 65 -25.31 -21.06 -15.46
CA GLN A 65 -26.10 -19.85 -15.31
C GLN A 65 -25.89 -19.23 -13.93
N ASP A 66 -25.81 -20.04 -12.87
CA ASP A 66 -25.57 -19.59 -11.49
C ASP A 66 -24.12 -19.11 -11.31
N TRP A 67 -23.16 -19.79 -11.94
CA TRP A 67 -21.77 -19.32 -12.07
C TRP A 67 -21.65 -18.01 -12.86
N GLN A 68 -22.47 -17.80 -13.88
CA GLN A 68 -22.50 -16.58 -14.68
C GLN A 68 -23.31 -15.45 -14.02
N SER A 69 -24.30 -15.79 -13.19
CA SER A 69 -25.19 -14.85 -12.51
C SER A 69 -24.62 -14.36 -11.18
N GLN A 70 -23.56 -14.99 -10.66
CA GLN A 70 -22.91 -14.51 -9.45
C GLN A 70 -22.62 -13.02 -9.60
N PRO A 71 -23.19 -12.17 -8.72
CA PRO A 71 -22.89 -10.76 -8.70
C PRO A 71 -21.50 -10.59 -8.10
N TYR A 72 -20.47 -10.98 -8.84
CA TYR A 72 -19.13 -10.53 -8.52
C TYR A 72 -19.12 -9.03 -8.83
N GLU A 73 -18.86 -8.22 -7.82
CA GLU A 73 -18.43 -6.85 -8.05
C GLU A 73 -17.05 -6.99 -8.75
N LYS A 74 -16.99 -7.03 -10.09
CA LYS A 74 -15.68 -6.92 -10.77
C LYS A 74 -15.19 -5.51 -10.48
N THR A 75 -14.47 -5.36 -9.38
CA THR A 75 -13.56 -4.25 -9.23
C THR A 75 -12.67 -4.29 -10.46
N ASP A 76 -12.83 -3.34 -11.37
CA ASP A 76 -12.15 -3.35 -12.66
C ASP A 76 -10.64 -3.41 -12.41
N ILE A 77 -10.08 -4.61 -12.53
CA ILE A 77 -8.69 -4.94 -12.20
C ILE A 77 -7.75 -4.07 -13.05
N LYS A 78 -8.14 -3.79 -14.30
CA LYS A 78 -7.38 -2.93 -15.20
C LYS A 78 -7.42 -1.48 -14.73
N ALA A 79 -8.59 -0.99 -14.30
CA ALA A 79 -8.71 0.35 -13.73
C ALA A 79 -7.93 0.49 -12.42
N LEU A 80 -8.02 -0.49 -11.51
CA LEU A 80 -7.27 -0.52 -10.26
C LEU A 80 -5.76 -0.52 -10.50
N LEU A 81 -5.27 -1.34 -11.43
CA LEU A 81 -3.85 -1.37 -11.79
C LEU A 81 -3.38 -0.03 -12.37
N LYS A 82 -4.14 0.55 -13.30
CA LYS A 82 -3.83 1.88 -13.88
C LYS A 82 -3.80 2.96 -12.80
N GLN A 83 -4.76 2.93 -11.89
CA GLN A 83 -4.85 3.88 -10.78
C GLN A 83 -3.67 3.73 -9.82
N THR A 84 -3.31 2.50 -9.45
CA THR A 84 -2.18 2.18 -8.59
C THR A 84 -0.85 2.62 -9.20
N LYS A 85 -0.61 2.30 -10.49
CA LYS A 85 0.59 2.77 -11.21
C LYS A 85 0.70 4.29 -11.21
N ARG A 86 -0.40 5.00 -11.51
CA ARG A 86 -0.44 6.47 -11.47
C ARG A 86 -0.12 7.00 -10.08
N ARG A 87 -0.68 6.40 -9.03
CA ARG A 87 -0.42 6.78 -7.63
C ARG A 87 1.03 6.56 -7.22
N ILE A 88 1.64 5.46 -7.66
CA ILE A 88 3.06 5.17 -7.43
C ILE A 88 3.94 6.20 -8.15
N LEU A 89 3.61 6.58 -9.39
CA LEU A 89 4.34 7.61 -10.11
C LEU A 89 4.25 8.96 -9.39
N GLN A 90 3.04 9.37 -8.98
CA GLN A 90 2.83 10.58 -8.18
C GLN A 90 3.60 10.54 -6.86
N ALA A 91 3.64 9.39 -6.20
CA ALA A 91 4.41 9.18 -4.97
C ALA A 91 5.92 9.39 -5.18
N LYS A 92 6.46 8.83 -6.27
CA LYS A 92 7.88 8.97 -6.63
C LYS A 92 8.23 10.41 -6.96
N ALA A 93 7.39 11.08 -7.75
CA ALA A 93 7.57 12.49 -8.09
C ALA A 93 7.56 13.38 -6.84
N LEU A 94 6.62 13.14 -5.91
CA LEU A 94 6.56 13.87 -4.64
C LEU A 94 7.82 13.64 -3.80
N LEU A 95 8.27 12.38 -3.66
CA LEU A 95 9.49 12.08 -2.90
C LEU A 95 10.73 12.72 -3.51
N LEU A 96 10.83 12.74 -4.85
CA LEU A 96 11.92 13.41 -5.56
C LEU A 96 11.90 14.91 -5.28
N PHE A 97 10.72 15.53 -5.37
CA PHE A 97 10.54 16.95 -5.05
C PHE A 97 10.97 17.26 -3.61
N ASP A 98 10.54 16.46 -2.63
CA ASP A 98 10.91 16.63 -1.23
C ASP A 98 12.44 16.52 -1.03
N THR A 99 13.08 15.55 -1.70
CA THR A 99 14.53 15.34 -1.65
C THR A 99 15.30 16.52 -2.24
N VAL A 100 14.86 17.01 -3.40
CA VAL A 100 15.47 18.20 -4.05
C VAL A 100 15.27 19.44 -3.18
N SER A 101 14.09 19.59 -2.56
CA SER A 101 13.82 20.68 -1.64
C SER A 101 14.75 20.65 -0.42
N THR A 102 15.02 19.47 0.15
CA THR A 102 16.00 19.34 1.25
C THR A 102 17.38 19.81 0.80
N LEU A 103 17.83 19.38 -0.38
CA LEU A 103 19.13 19.78 -0.92
C LEU A 103 19.20 21.30 -1.18
N ALA A 104 18.13 21.89 -1.69
CA ALA A 104 18.02 23.32 -1.91
C ALA A 104 18.14 24.13 -0.61
N ILE A 105 17.58 23.63 0.51
CA ILE A 105 17.75 24.25 1.83
C ILE A 105 19.23 24.28 2.23
N PHE A 106 19.96 23.18 2.04
CA PHE A 106 21.41 23.14 2.33
C PHE A 106 22.20 24.13 1.48
N VAL A 107 21.93 24.19 0.18
CA VAL A 107 22.57 25.15 -0.72
C VAL A 107 22.23 26.59 -0.30
N ALA A 108 20.99 26.87 0.08
CA ALA A 108 20.56 28.19 0.55
C ALA A 108 21.25 28.61 1.86
N ILE A 109 21.50 27.67 2.79
CA ILE A 109 22.27 27.96 4.02
C ILE A 109 23.71 28.35 3.66
N LEU A 110 24.38 27.56 2.81
CA LEU A 110 25.76 27.84 2.40
C LEU A 110 25.85 29.19 1.66
N TYR A 111 24.96 29.42 0.71
CA TYR A 111 24.90 30.67 -0.04
C TYR A 111 24.63 31.87 0.88
N GLY A 112 23.63 31.73 1.76
CA GLY A 112 23.23 32.73 2.74
C GLY A 112 24.34 33.12 3.71
N TYR A 113 25.15 32.15 4.13
CA TYR A 113 26.25 32.34 5.07
C TYR A 113 27.49 32.97 4.42
N PHE A 114 27.90 32.48 3.23
CA PHE A 114 29.16 32.90 2.61
C PHE A 114 29.06 34.15 1.75
N PHE A 115 27.95 34.36 1.03
CA PHE A 115 27.89 35.40 -0.02
C PHE A 115 27.05 36.62 0.36
N THR A 116 25.96 36.41 1.09
CA THR A 116 24.92 37.45 1.27
C THR A 116 24.72 37.91 2.70
N GLY A 117 25.37 37.29 3.68
CA GLY A 117 25.27 37.67 5.09
C GLY A 117 23.82 37.69 5.60
N TRP A 118 23.05 36.64 5.31
CA TRP A 118 21.64 36.60 5.71
C TRP A 118 21.46 36.73 7.23
N GLY A 119 20.35 37.35 7.63
CA GLY A 119 20.04 37.57 9.05
C GLY A 119 20.03 36.27 9.86
N LYS A 120 20.54 36.33 11.09
CA LYS A 120 20.69 35.16 11.99
C LYS A 120 19.40 34.36 12.13
N THR A 121 18.25 35.04 12.24
CA THR A 121 16.93 34.39 12.34
C THR A 121 16.61 33.53 11.13
N LEU A 122 16.91 34.00 9.92
CA LEU A 122 16.68 33.23 8.70
C LEU A 122 17.57 31.99 8.65
N LEU A 123 18.85 32.13 9.00
CA LEU A 123 19.79 31.00 9.04
C LEU A 123 19.41 29.96 10.09
N ILE A 124 18.99 30.37 11.29
CA ILE A 124 18.51 29.46 12.34
C ILE A 124 17.24 28.73 11.87
N PHE A 125 16.30 29.44 11.25
CA PHE A 125 15.09 28.83 10.71
C PHE A 125 15.39 27.82 9.60
N LEU A 126 16.28 28.16 8.66
CA LEU A 126 16.72 27.22 7.62
C LEU A 126 17.46 26.02 8.21
N GLY A 127 18.28 26.21 9.25
CA GLY A 127 18.98 25.12 9.93
C GLY A 127 18.02 24.12 10.59
N ILE A 128 17.07 24.61 11.39
CA ILE A 128 16.06 23.76 12.05
C ILE A 128 15.16 23.08 11.00
N SER A 129 14.69 23.83 10.00
CA SER A 129 13.84 23.26 8.94
C SER A 129 14.59 22.27 8.05
N GLY A 130 15.88 22.46 7.80
CA GLY A 130 16.74 21.52 7.09
C GLY A 130 16.92 20.19 7.84
N LEU A 131 17.19 20.25 9.16
CA LEU A 131 17.26 19.06 10.01
C LEU A 131 15.92 18.30 10.05
N MET A 132 14.82 19.03 10.23
CA MET A 132 13.47 18.47 10.17
C MET A 132 13.16 17.84 8.81
N SER A 133 13.58 18.49 7.71
CA SER A 133 13.37 18.02 6.34
C SER A 133 14.10 16.70 6.08
N ILE A 134 15.35 16.53 6.57
CA ILE A 134 16.06 15.25 6.45
C ILE A 134 15.29 14.13 7.14
N GLY A 135 14.88 14.35 8.39
CA GLY A 135 14.11 13.37 9.15
C GLY A 135 12.78 13.01 8.46
N TYR A 136 12.10 14.02 7.91
CA TYR A 136 10.88 13.83 7.13
C TYR A 136 11.11 12.98 5.88
N VAL A 137 12.10 13.32 5.04
CA VAL A 137 12.41 12.58 3.80
C VAL A 137 12.78 11.14 4.10
N TYR A 138 13.58 10.90 5.15
CA TYR A 138 13.94 9.54 5.56
C TYR A 138 12.70 8.69 5.91
N LEU A 139 11.81 9.23 6.77
CA LEU A 139 10.59 8.52 7.17
C LEU A 139 9.61 8.35 6.00
N ALA A 140 9.46 9.38 5.17
CA ALA A 140 8.64 9.36 3.96
C ALA A 140 9.12 8.28 2.98
N ALA A 141 10.43 8.25 2.69
CA ALA A 141 11.05 7.26 1.83
C ALA A 141 10.84 5.85 2.38
N LYS A 142 11.08 5.63 3.68
CA LYS A 142 10.88 4.33 4.35
C LYS A 142 9.44 3.80 4.18
N ILE A 143 8.43 4.64 4.39
CA ILE A 143 7.02 4.26 4.24
C ILE A 143 6.68 3.90 2.79
N ARG A 144 7.23 4.64 1.82
CA ARG A 144 6.94 4.46 0.39
C ARG A 144 7.68 3.26 -0.21
N PHE A 145 8.94 3.04 0.16
CA PHE A 145 9.74 1.91 -0.31
C PHE A 145 9.12 0.57 0.09
N ALA A 146 8.58 0.46 1.31
CA ALA A 146 7.88 -0.75 1.75
C ALA A 146 6.72 -1.09 0.80
N SER A 147 5.92 -0.10 0.40
CA SER A 147 4.80 -0.31 -0.54
C SER A 147 5.27 -0.61 -1.98
N TRP A 148 6.35 0.03 -2.44
CA TRP A 148 6.90 -0.23 -3.78
C TRP A 148 7.54 -1.61 -3.90
N LYS A 149 8.13 -2.12 -2.82
CA LYS A 149 8.69 -3.47 -2.77
C LYS A 149 7.59 -4.52 -3.01
N VAL A 150 6.45 -4.40 -2.32
CA VAL A 150 5.29 -5.30 -2.51
C VAL A 150 4.78 -5.27 -3.95
N PHE A 151 4.75 -4.09 -4.59
CA PHE A 151 4.35 -3.97 -6.00
C PHE A 151 5.28 -4.71 -6.96
N ASN A 152 6.59 -4.73 -6.66
CA ASN A 152 7.59 -5.39 -7.51
C ASN A 152 7.63 -6.91 -7.29
N GLU A 153 7.39 -7.39 -6.07
CA GLU A 153 7.48 -8.81 -5.73
C GLU A 153 6.26 -9.61 -6.21
N ASN A 154 5.04 -9.06 -6.12
CA ASN A 154 3.81 -9.80 -6.41
C ASN A 154 2.88 -9.06 -7.38
N PRO A 155 3.28 -8.81 -8.64
CA PRO A 155 2.51 -8.00 -9.60
C PRO A 155 1.12 -8.60 -9.93
N ASN A 156 0.94 -9.90 -9.72
CA ASN A 156 -0.31 -10.61 -10.01
C ASN A 156 -1.38 -10.43 -8.92
N ASN A 157 -0.99 -10.06 -7.69
CA ASN A 157 -1.93 -9.82 -6.60
C ASN A 157 -2.30 -8.33 -6.47
N ILE A 158 -3.09 -7.85 -7.44
CA ILE A 158 -3.42 -6.42 -7.58
C ILE A 158 -4.24 -5.89 -6.39
N ILE A 159 -5.06 -6.73 -5.77
CA ILE A 159 -5.87 -6.36 -4.59
C ILE A 159 -4.96 -6.15 -3.38
N GLN A 160 -4.04 -7.08 -3.10
CA GLN A 160 -3.07 -6.92 -2.02
C GLN A 160 -2.20 -5.69 -2.21
N ILE A 161 -1.73 -5.45 -3.44
CA ILE A 161 -0.99 -4.24 -3.80
C ILE A 161 -1.81 -2.98 -3.50
N ALA A 162 -3.08 -2.96 -3.87
CA ALA A 162 -3.96 -1.81 -3.65
C ALA A 162 -4.19 -1.56 -2.15
N LEU A 163 -4.37 -2.63 -1.37
CA LEU A 163 -4.54 -2.59 0.08
C LEU A 163 -3.30 -2.03 0.78
N GLU A 164 -2.12 -2.58 0.47
CA GLU A 164 -0.84 -2.11 1.00
C GLU A 164 -0.54 -0.66 0.57
N GLY A 165 -0.90 -0.30 -0.67
CA GLY A 165 -0.82 1.07 -1.16
C GLY A 165 -1.70 2.05 -0.38
N CYS A 166 -2.94 1.65 -0.04
CA CYS A 166 -3.84 2.43 0.81
C CYS A 166 -3.28 2.56 2.24
N GLN A 167 -2.79 1.48 2.83
CA GLN A 167 -2.26 1.47 4.19
C GLN A 167 -0.98 2.32 4.31
N SER A 168 -0.06 2.21 3.33
CA SER A 168 1.11 3.08 3.21
C SER A 168 0.73 4.54 3.04
N SER A 169 -0.28 4.85 2.19
CA SER A 169 -0.78 6.21 2.03
C SER A 169 -1.36 6.77 3.33
N ILE A 170 -2.07 5.97 4.14
CA ILE A 170 -2.60 6.41 5.43
C ILE A 170 -1.46 6.69 6.41
N LYS A 171 -0.46 5.80 6.50
CA LYS A 171 0.74 6.01 7.34
C LYS A 171 1.46 7.30 6.94
N PHE A 172 1.63 7.53 5.63
CA PHE A 172 2.23 8.76 5.11
C PHE A 172 1.40 10.02 5.45
N ILE A 173 0.07 9.98 5.30
CA ILE A 173 -0.80 11.11 5.65
C ILE A 173 -0.74 11.42 7.15
N LYS A 174 -0.65 10.40 8.01
CA LYS A 174 -0.44 10.60 9.45
C LYS A 174 0.91 11.27 9.73
N LEU A 175 1.97 10.86 9.05
CA LEU A 175 3.28 11.50 9.13
C LEU A 175 3.18 12.99 8.75
N VAL A 176 2.56 13.32 7.61
CA VAL A 176 2.38 14.71 7.15
C VAL A 176 1.63 15.55 8.19
N LYS A 177 0.53 15.04 8.76
CA LYS A 177 -0.23 15.74 9.81
C LYS A 177 0.62 15.99 11.06
N PHE A 178 1.40 14.99 11.47
CA PHE A 178 2.29 15.12 12.61
C PHE A 178 3.37 16.18 12.35
N THR A 179 4.00 16.15 11.18
CA THR A 179 4.99 17.16 10.76
C THR A 179 4.37 18.55 10.75
N PHE A 180 3.14 18.73 10.24
CA PHE A 180 2.46 20.02 10.28
C PHE A 180 2.31 20.54 11.71
N ILE A 181 1.73 19.73 12.61
CA ILE A 181 1.52 20.11 14.01
C ILE A 181 2.85 20.50 14.67
N PHE A 182 3.90 19.71 14.44
CA PHE A 182 5.22 19.97 15.00
C PHE A 182 5.89 21.22 14.41
N SER A 183 5.67 21.50 13.13
CA SER A 183 6.26 22.66 12.43
C SER A 183 5.56 23.98 12.75
N THR A 184 4.27 23.97 13.11
CA THR A 184 3.49 25.18 13.43
C THR A 184 4.15 26.11 14.45
N PRO A 185 4.62 25.66 15.64
CA PRO A 185 5.27 26.55 16.59
C PRO A 185 6.54 27.19 16.00
N LEU A 186 7.31 26.45 15.20
CA LEU A 186 8.51 26.96 14.55
C LEU A 186 8.21 28.05 13.51
N VAL A 187 7.17 27.84 12.69
CA VAL A 187 6.72 28.83 11.70
C VAL A 187 6.20 30.09 12.39
N ASN A 188 5.40 29.94 13.44
CA ASN A 188 4.88 31.07 14.19
C ASN A 188 5.98 31.86 14.90
N TRP A 189 6.96 31.17 15.49
CA TRP A 189 8.16 31.79 16.05
C TRP A 189 8.93 32.60 15.00
N PHE A 190 9.16 32.02 13.82
CA PHE A 190 9.87 32.68 12.73
C PHE A 190 9.15 33.95 12.24
N VAL A 191 7.83 33.89 12.08
CA VAL A 191 7.00 35.04 11.69
C VAL A 191 7.10 36.17 12.71
N PHE A 192 7.04 35.84 14.00
CA PHE A 192 7.19 36.82 15.09
C PHE A 192 8.55 37.51 15.04
N GLU A 193 9.63 36.75 14.99
CA GLU A 193 11.00 37.27 15.01
C GLU A 193 11.32 38.11 13.76
N MET A 194 10.85 37.68 12.58
CA MET A 194 11.00 38.45 11.34
C MET A 194 10.20 39.76 11.34
N ALA A 195 9.04 39.79 11.99
CA ALA A 195 8.24 40.99 12.11
C ALA A 195 8.86 41.98 13.12
N ALA A 196 9.39 41.46 14.24
CA ALA A 196 10.12 42.24 15.24
C ALA A 196 11.36 42.91 14.65
N GLN A 197 12.12 42.22 13.80
CA GLN A 197 13.31 42.78 13.14
C GLN A 197 13.01 43.85 12.08
N ARG A 198 11.77 43.91 11.59
CA ARG A 198 11.37 44.80 10.50
C ARG A 198 10.43 45.91 10.96
N ASP A 199 10.11 45.97 12.25
CA ASP A 199 9.08 46.84 12.84
C ASP A 199 7.74 46.81 12.07
N LYS A 200 7.41 45.64 11.50
CA LYS A 200 6.17 45.44 10.71
C LYS A 200 5.08 44.80 11.55
N SER A 201 3.83 45.08 11.21
CA SER A 201 2.69 44.44 11.84
C SER A 201 2.76 42.91 11.68
N VAL A 202 2.76 42.20 12.82
CA VAL A 202 2.85 40.73 12.86
C VAL A 202 1.52 40.06 12.47
N TRP A 203 0.40 40.76 12.67
CA TRP A 203 -0.96 40.21 12.51
C TRP A 203 -1.24 39.69 11.10
N LEU A 204 -0.86 40.44 10.07
CA LEU A 204 -1.10 40.02 8.68
C LEU A 204 -0.29 38.77 8.34
N SER A 205 0.98 38.72 8.76
CA SER A 205 1.87 37.58 8.53
C SER A 205 1.37 36.33 9.25
N PHE A 206 0.88 36.46 10.49
CA PHE A 206 0.27 35.35 11.21
C PHE A 206 -1.01 34.87 10.55
N LEU A 207 -1.88 35.77 10.10
CA LEU A 207 -3.12 35.39 9.42
C LEU A 207 -2.80 34.59 8.16
N ILE A 208 -1.90 35.08 7.31
CA ILE A 208 -1.49 34.38 6.08
C ILE A 208 -0.88 33.01 6.41
N ALA A 209 0.08 32.94 7.34
CA ALA A 209 0.76 31.70 7.69
C ALA A 209 -0.21 30.65 8.26
N ASN A 210 -1.07 31.03 9.21
CA ASN A 210 -1.99 30.11 9.86
C ASN A 210 -3.15 29.73 8.93
N SER A 211 -3.65 30.63 8.08
CA SER A 211 -4.64 30.28 7.05
C SER A 211 -4.08 29.26 6.06
N ALA A 212 -2.83 29.42 5.62
CA ALA A 212 -2.17 28.45 4.75
C ALA A 212 -2.02 27.08 5.42
N LEU A 213 -1.62 27.04 6.71
CA LEU A 213 -1.53 25.81 7.49
C LEU A 213 -2.90 25.13 7.67
N LEU A 214 -3.96 25.89 7.97
CA LEU A 214 -5.31 25.36 8.10
C LEU A 214 -5.81 24.77 6.78
N LEU A 215 -5.57 25.45 5.66
CA LEU A 215 -5.95 24.97 4.33
C LEU A 215 -5.20 23.67 3.99
N ALA A 216 -3.89 23.62 4.20
CA ALA A 216 -3.07 22.43 3.95
C ALA A 216 -3.51 21.25 4.85
N TYR A 217 -3.81 21.53 6.13
CA TYR A 217 -4.32 20.53 7.05
C TYR A 217 -5.69 20.01 6.60
N GLY A 218 -6.59 20.89 6.16
CA GLY A 218 -7.92 20.55 5.64
C GLY A 218 -7.85 19.63 4.41
N VAL A 219 -7.01 19.97 3.43
CA VAL A 219 -6.75 19.11 2.25
C VAL A 219 -6.21 17.75 2.68
N THR A 220 -5.22 17.74 3.58
CA THR A 220 -4.62 16.50 4.09
C THR A 220 -5.64 15.64 4.84
N HIS A 221 -6.53 16.26 5.61
CA HIS A 221 -7.61 15.58 6.31
C HIS A 221 -8.65 14.99 5.36
N PHE A 222 -9.05 15.74 4.33
CA PHE A 222 -9.93 15.23 3.28
C PHE A 222 -9.35 13.98 2.60
N TYR A 223 -8.07 14.03 2.22
CA TYR A 223 -7.38 12.87 1.65
C TYR A 223 -7.30 11.70 2.64
N HIS A 224 -7.10 11.97 3.94
CA HIS A 224 -7.13 10.92 4.97
C HIS A 224 -8.46 10.17 4.98
N LYS A 225 -9.58 10.91 5.01
CA LYS A 225 -10.93 10.32 5.01
C LYS A 225 -11.20 9.53 3.74
N LYS A 226 -10.81 10.07 2.58
CA LYS A 226 -10.91 9.38 1.29
C LYS A 226 -10.16 8.04 1.30
N ARG A 227 -8.93 8.01 1.82
CA ARG A 227 -8.11 6.79 1.88
C ARG A 227 -8.65 5.75 2.84
N GLN A 228 -9.22 6.16 3.96
CA GLN A 228 -9.89 5.23 4.87
C GLN A 228 -11.14 4.62 4.24
N ALA A 229 -11.90 5.39 3.46
CA ALA A 229 -13.05 4.86 2.72
C ALA A 229 -12.63 3.84 1.65
N GLU A 230 -11.60 4.15 0.85
CA GLU A 230 -11.04 3.21 -0.13
C GLU A 230 -10.53 1.92 0.53
N LEU A 231 -9.86 2.02 1.69
CA LEU A 231 -9.38 0.84 2.42
C LEU A 231 -10.54 -0.02 2.91
N LYS A 232 -11.58 0.59 3.48
CA LYS A 232 -12.78 -0.16 3.93
C LYS A 232 -13.46 -0.89 2.78
N GLN A 233 -13.59 -0.26 1.61
CA GLN A 233 -14.15 -0.90 0.42
C GLN A 233 -13.32 -2.10 -0.02
N LEU A 234 -12.00 -1.95 -0.12
CA LEU A 234 -11.11 -3.04 -0.53
C LEU A 234 -11.07 -4.21 0.47
N THR A 235 -11.31 -3.94 1.76
CA THR A 235 -11.40 -4.98 2.79
C THR A 235 -12.79 -5.61 2.88
N SER A 236 -13.87 -4.95 2.46
CA SER A 236 -15.22 -5.52 2.46
C SER A 236 -15.56 -6.32 1.21
N SER A 237 -14.87 -6.04 0.08
CA SER A 237 -15.07 -6.76 -1.20
C SER A 237 -14.18 -8.01 -1.33
N HIS A 238 -13.46 -8.39 -0.27
CA HIS A 238 -12.62 -9.60 -0.16
C HIS A 238 -13.00 -10.33 1.13
#